data_AF-A0A1H0R252-F1
#
_entry.id   AF-A0A1H0R252-F1
#
_cell.length_a   1.000
_cell.length_b   1.000
_cell.length_c   1.000
_cell.angle_alpha   90.00
_cell.angle_beta   90.00
_cell.angle_gamma   90.00
#
_symmetry.space_group_name_H-M   'P 1'
#
loop_
_entity.id
_entity.type
_entity.pdbx_description
1 polymer ?
#
loop_
_entity_poly.entity_id
_entity_poly.type
_entity_poly.pdbx_seq_one_letter_code
_entity_poly.pdbx_strand_id
1 'polypeptide(L)' 'MHIDCDSCTVRGDACSGCVVTVLLGMPSSRMEWDEDEERAIGVLAASGLVPPLRLVRAVDHSSRQAG' A
#
# COMPACT_ATOMS: atom_id res chain seq x y z
N MET A 1 12.84 -4.36 17.80
CA MET A 1 13.29 -3.09 17.17
C MET A 1 12.04 -2.31 16.81
N HIS A 2 11.90 -1.06 17.25
CA HIS A 2 10.73 -0.21 17.00
C HIS A 2 11.20 1.08 16.34
N ILE A 3 10.67 1.39 15.16
CA ILE A 3 10.97 2.61 14.41
C ILE A 3 9.70 3.46 14.46
N ASP A 4 9.80 4.64 15.05
CA ASP A 4 8.70 5.60 15.11
C ASP A 4 8.83 6.62 13.97
N CYS A 5 8.04 6.43 12.92
CA CYS A 5 8.01 7.35 11.78
C CYS A 5 7.21 8.63 12.09
N ASP A 6 6.38 8.66 13.14
CA ASP A 6 5.53 9.82 13.43
C ASP A 6 6.29 10.96 14.14
N SER A 7 7.35 10.64 14.88
CA SER A 7 8.26 11.62 15.48
C SER A 7 9.54 11.89 14.67
N CYS A 8 9.69 11.28 13.48
CA CYS A 8 10.88 11.41 12.66
C CYS A 8 11.01 12.82 12.04
N THR A 9 12.05 13.57 12.42
CA THR A 9 12.25 14.96 12.00
C THR A 9 12.60 15.14 10.51
N VAL A 10 12.97 14.05 9.82
CA VAL A 10 13.31 14.04 8.39
C VAL A 10 12.34 13.18 7.57
N ARG A 11 11.15 12.89 8.13
CA ARG A 11 10.10 12.13 7.44
C ARG A 11 9.72 12.82 6.13
N GLY A 12 9.65 12.04 5.06
CA GLY A 12 9.47 12.54 3.70
C GLY A 12 10.82 12.73 3.01
N ASP A 13 11.59 13.72 3.45
CA ASP A 13 12.82 14.16 2.77
C ASP A 13 13.89 13.05 2.64
N ALA A 14 14.07 12.24 3.70
CA ALA A 14 15.06 11.16 3.72
C ALA A 14 14.45 9.77 3.51
N CYS A 15 13.13 9.66 3.30
CA CYS A 15 12.44 8.38 3.25
C CYS A 15 12.87 7.50 2.08
N SER A 16 13.29 8.08 0.95
CA SER A 16 13.73 7.35 -0.23
C SER A 16 14.98 6.49 0.01
N GLY A 17 15.83 6.88 0.96
CA GLY A 17 17.03 6.14 1.38
C GLY A 17 16.89 5.42 2.74
N CYS A 18 15.70 5.44 3.36
CA CYS A 18 15.48 4.85 4.68
C CYS A 18 15.41 3.32 4.59
N VAL A 19 15.99 2.63 5.60
CA VAL A 19 15.90 1.17 5.74
C VAL A 19 14.45 0.65 5.76
N VAL A 20 13.50 1.45 6.27
CA VAL A 20 12.06 1.12 6.27
C VAL A 20 11.55 0.93 4.84
N THR A 21 11.90 1.83 3.93
CA THR A 21 11.51 1.77 2.51
C THR A 21 12.12 0.57 1.80
N VAL A 22 13.38 0.24 2.13
CA VAL A 22 14.07 -0.94 1.59
C VAL A 22 13.42 -2.23 2.05
N LEU A 23 13.02 -2.32 3.33
CA LEU A 23 12.45 -3.52 3.92
C LEU A 23 10.98 -3.75 3.56
N LEU A 24 10.19 -2.68 3.43
CA LEU A 24 8.75 -2.78 3.19
C LEU A 24 8.37 -2.63 1.70
N GLY A 25 9.29 -2.17 0.85
CA GLY A 25 8.98 -1.79 -0.53
C GLY A 25 8.15 -0.50 -0.61
N MET A 26 8.18 0.15 -1.77
CA MET A 26 7.48 1.42 -2.00
C MET A 26 5.97 1.18 -2.19
N PRO A 27 5.09 2.05 -1.65
CA PRO A 27 3.95 2.48 -2.45
C PRO A 27 3.83 3.99 -2.34
N SER A 28 4.57 4.73 -3.16
CA SER A 28 4.46 6.20 -3.14
C SER A 28 3.17 6.71 -3.81
N SER A 29 2.35 5.82 -4.35
CA SER A 29 0.98 6.13 -4.76
C SER A 29 0.05 5.01 -4.31
N ARG A 30 -1.10 5.40 -3.78
CA ARG A 30 -2.26 4.51 -3.76
C ARG A 30 -2.53 4.21 -5.23
N MET A 31 -2.23 2.99 -5.68
CA MET A 31 -2.65 2.57 -7.01
C MET A 31 -4.16 2.46 -6.92
N GLU A 32 -4.85 3.45 -7.46
CA GLU A 32 -6.28 3.39 -7.69
C GLU A 32 -6.47 2.67 -9.01
N TRP A 33 -7.35 1.68 -8.97
CA TRP A 33 -7.68 0.86 -10.12
C TRP A 33 -9.10 1.23 -10.51
N ASP A 34 -9.33 1.50 -11.78
CA ASP A 34 -10.69 1.55 -12.29
C ASP A 34 -11.24 0.13 -12.55
N GLU A 35 -12.53 0.03 -12.85
CA GLU A 35 -13.19 -1.26 -13.08
C GLU A 35 -12.62 -2.02 -14.29
N ASP A 36 -12.11 -1.31 -15.28
CA ASP A 36 -11.55 -1.91 -16.49
C ASP A 36 -10.14 -2.46 -16.23
N GLU A 37 -9.33 -1.74 -15.47
CA GLU A 37 -8.03 -2.17 -14.99
C GLU A 37 -8.13 -3.40 -14.06
N GLU A 38 -9.07 -3.38 -13.11
CA GLU A 38 -9.35 -4.54 -12.24
C GLU A 38 -9.75 -5.76 -13.06
N ARG A 39 -10.60 -5.57 -14.08
CA ARG A 39 -11.04 -6.65 -14.98
C ARG A 39 -9.87 -7.18 -15.81
N ALA A 40 -9.05 -6.31 -16.38
CA ALA A 40 -7.90 -6.70 -17.19
C ALA A 40 -6.93 -7.58 -16.38
N ILE A 41 -6.61 -7.17 -15.15
CA ILE A 41 -5.72 -7.94 -14.28
C ILE A 41 -6.40 -9.21 -13.75
N GLY A 42 -7.73 -9.21 -13.58
CA GLY A 42 -8.50 -10.43 -13.34
C GLY A 42 -8.34 -11.48 -14.44
N VAL A 43 -8.35 -11.07 -15.72
CA VAL A 43 -8.12 -11.98 -16.87
C VAL A 43 -6.69 -12.51 -16.88
N LEU A 44 -5.71 -11.65 -16.61
CA LEU A 44 -4.31 -12.05 -16.51
C LEU A 44 -4.09 -13.04 -15.35
N ALA A 45 -4.78 -12.84 -14.22
CA ALA A 45 -4.71 -13.77 -13.09
C ALA A 45 -5.38 -15.11 -13.40
N ALA A 46 -6.56 -15.09 -14.03
CA ALA A 46 -7.28 -16.30 -14.43
C ALA A 46 -6.50 -17.16 -15.45
N SER A 47 -5.67 -16.51 -16.27
CA SER A 47 -4.76 -17.19 -17.20
C SER A 47 -3.42 -17.61 -16.58
N GLY A 48 -3.18 -17.28 -15.31
CA GLY A 48 -1.96 -17.65 -14.59
C GLY A 48 -0.74 -16.77 -14.91
N LEU A 49 -0.94 -15.64 -15.58
CA LEU A 49 0.13 -14.71 -15.96
C LEU A 49 0.55 -13.78 -14.81
N VAL A 50 -0.34 -13.52 -13.87
CA VAL A 50 -0.07 -12.73 -12.65
C VAL A 50 -0.72 -13.37 -11.42
N PRO A 51 -0.26 -13.05 -10.19
CA PRO A 51 -0.94 -13.46 -8.98
C PRO A 51 -2.37 -12.89 -8.89
N PRO A 52 -3.32 -13.58 -8.23
CA PRO A 52 -4.68 -13.08 -8.06
C PRO A 52 -4.72 -11.79 -7.22
N LEU A 53 -5.65 -10.90 -7.55
CA LEU A 53 -5.92 -9.67 -6.81
C LEU A 53 -6.28 -9.99 -5.35
N ARG A 54 -5.56 -9.37 -4.40
CA ARG A 54 -5.82 -9.47 -2.95
C ARG A 54 -6.20 -8.10 -2.38
N LEU A 55 -7.14 -7.44 -3.04
CA LEU A 55 -7.60 -6.11 -2.64
C LEU A 55 -8.28 -6.19 -1.27
N VAL A 56 -7.79 -5.42 -0.29
CA VAL A 56 -8.41 -5.28 1.02
C VAL A 56 -9.09 -3.91 1.05
N ARG A 57 -10.42 -3.89 1.23
CA ARG A 57 -11.14 -2.64 1.42
C ARG A 57 -10.63 -1.95 2.68
N ALA A 58 -10.16 -0.71 2.53
CA ALA A 58 -9.84 0.14 3.66
C ALA A 58 -11.14 0.38 4.45
N VAL A 59 -11.17 -0.08 5.70
CA VAL A 59 -12.20 0.30 6.67
C VAL A 59 -11.74 1.59 7.34
N ASP A 60 -12.58 2.63 7.30
CA ASP A 60 -12.28 3.92 7.92
C ASP A 60 -12.05 3.75 9.43
N HIS A 61 -10.89 4.19 9.91
CA HIS A 61 -10.45 4.09 11.30
C HIS A 61 -11.04 5.18 12.20
N SER A 62 -11.70 6.20 11.61
CA SER A 62 -12.43 7.26 12.32
C SER A 62 -13.58 6.73 13.18
N SER A 63 -14.15 5.57 12.85
CA SER A 63 -15.20 4.94 13.65
C SER A 63 -14.68 4.28 14.94
N ARG A 64 -13.38 4.03 15.10
CA ARG A 64 -12.82 3.37 16.29
C ARG A 64 -12.36 4.32 17.40
N GLN A 65 -12.30 5.63 17.14
CA GLN A 65 -11.88 6.65 18.12
C GLN A 65 -13.05 7.30 18.87
N ALA A 66 -14.29 6.96 18.54
CA ALA A 66 -15.49 7.36 19.28
C ALA A 66 -16.01 6.16 20.10
N GLY A 67 -15.30 5.81 21.17
CA GLY A 67 -15.64 4.74 22.09
C GLY A 67 -14.99 4.92 23.45
#